data_AF-A0A7D7ZSW3-F1
#
_entry.id   AF-A0A7D7ZSW3-F1
#
_cell.length_a   1.000
_cell.length_b   1.000
_cell.length_c   1.000
_cell.angle_alpha   90.00
_cell.angle_beta   90.00
_cell.angle_gamma   90.00
#
_symmetry.space_group_name_H-M   'P 1'
#
loop_
_entity.id
_entity.type
_entity.pdbx_description
1 polymer ?
#
loop_
_entity_poly.entity_id
_entity_poly.type
_entity_poly.pdbx_seq_one_letter_code
_entity_poly.pdbx_strand_id
1 'polypeptide(L)' 'MSSKQEKIQKMLELQKKFIELEQSGEITAESYFVPKDGSSLDGYREEYAKLAMEVVEDAHKEKGSHA' A
#
# COMPACT_ATOMS: atom_id res chain seq x y z
N MET A 1 -4.00 10.51 16.03
CA MET A 1 -3.67 9.10 15.71
C MET A 1 -3.79 8.95 14.20
N SER A 2 -2.64 8.90 13.54
CA SER A 2 -2.37 8.88 12.09
C SER A 2 -3.13 9.89 11.22
N SER A 3 -2.52 11.07 11.00
CA SER A 3 -3.07 12.02 10.03
C SER A 3 -3.18 11.37 8.63
N LYS A 4 -4.17 11.76 7.82
CA LYS A 4 -4.28 11.28 6.42
C LYS A 4 -2.96 11.45 5.65
N GLN A 5 -2.19 12.49 5.97
CA GLN A 5 -0.84 12.70 5.45
C GLN A 5 0.14 11.59 5.83
N GLU A 6 0.16 11.11 7.07
CA GLU A 6 1.01 9.97 7.48
C GLU A 6 0.67 8.69 6.71
N LYS A 7 -0.63 8.43 6.49
CA LYS A 7 -1.07 7.27 5.68
C LYS A 7 -0.62 7.40 4.23
N ILE A 8 -0.78 8.58 3.63
CA ILE A 8 -0.30 8.87 2.28
C ILE A 8 1.23 8.71 2.20
N GLN A 9 1.97 9.22 3.19
CA GLN A 9 3.42 9.08 3.28
C GLN A 9 3.83 7.60 3.27
N LYS A 10 3.16 6.77 4.08
CA LYS A 10 3.40 5.33 4.16
C LYS A 10 3.08 4.62 2.84
N MET A 11 1.99 4.98 2.16
CA MET A 11 1.67 4.45 0.83
C MET A 11 2.74 4.81 -0.20
N LEU A 12 3.27 6.03 -0.16
CA LEU A 12 4.36 6.46 -1.03
C LEU A 12 5.66 5.69 -0.76
N GLU A 13 5.97 5.39 0.49
CA GLU A 13 7.12 4.56 0.87
C GLU A 13 6.97 3.12 0.36
N LEU A 14 5.78 2.52 0.53
CA LEU A 14 5.47 1.18 0.01
C LEU A 14 5.56 1.15 -1.52
N GLN A 15 5.05 2.16 -2.21
CA GLN A 15 5.13 2.24 -3.67
C GLN A 15 6.57 2.38 -4.16
N LYS A 16 7.39 3.18 -3.48
CA LYS A 16 8.82 3.33 -3.82
C LYS A 16 9.57 2.01 -3.67
N LYS A 17 9.38 1.30 -2.55
CA LYS A 17 9.97 -0.03 -2.33
C LYS A 17 9.56 -1.01 -3.42
N PHE A 18 8.29 -1.00 -3.83
CA PHE A 18 7.82 -1.86 -4.92
C PHE A 18 8.48 -1.52 -6.25
N ILE A 19 8.61 -0.24 -6.59
CA ILE A 19 9.30 0.21 -7.82
C ILE A 19 10.77 -0.22 -7.81
N GLU A 20 11.46 -0.10 -6.68
CA GLU A 20 12.85 -0.58 -6.54
C GLU A 20 12.96 -2.10 -6.76
N LEU A 21 12.04 -2.87 -6.19
CA LEU A 21 11.95 -4.32 -6.40
C LEU A 21 11.62 -4.66 -7.86
N GLU A 22 10.72 -3.91 -8.51
CA GLU A 22 10.40 -4.06 -9.94
C GLU A 22 11.63 -3.80 -10.81
N GLN A 23 12.32 -2.68 -10.57
CA GLN A 23 13.50 -2.28 -11.35
C GLN A 23 14.68 -3.23 -11.16
N SER A 24 14.77 -3.91 -10.02
CA SER A 24 15.79 -4.96 -9.80
C SER A 24 15.58 -6.20 -10.69
N GLY A 25 14.38 -6.38 -11.26
CA GLY A 25 14.01 -7.57 -12.03
C GLY A 25 13.77 -8.81 -11.16
N GLU A 26 13.79 -8.68 -9.83
CA GLU A 26 13.60 -9.79 -8.88
C GLU A 26 12.14 -10.21 -8.73
N ILE A 27 11.19 -9.39 -9.20
CA ILE A 27 9.76 -9.66 -9.08
C ILE A 27 9.14 -10.02 -10.43
N THR A 28 8.27 -11.02 -10.39
CA THR A 28 7.36 -11.37 -11.47
C THR A 28 5.93 -11.03 -11.07
N ALA A 29 5.01 -10.98 -12.03
CA ALA A 29 3.58 -10.86 -11.74
C ALA A 29 3.11 -11.95 -10.77
N GLU A 30 3.62 -13.18 -10.91
CA GLU A 30 3.31 -14.28 -9.99
C GLU A 30 3.76 -13.98 -8.55
N SER A 31 5.00 -13.51 -8.36
CA SER A 31 5.49 -13.14 -7.02
C SER A 31 4.72 -12.00 -6.36
N TYR A 32 4.07 -11.15 -7.16
CA TYR A 32 3.20 -10.09 -6.68
C TYR A 32 1.82 -10.59 -6.23
N PHE A 33 1.22 -11.53 -6.98
CA PHE A 33 -0.11 -12.06 -6.64
C PHE A 33 -0.06 -13.21 -5.63
N VAL A 34 1.03 -13.98 -5.63
CA VAL A 34 1.28 -15.13 -4.78
C VAL A 34 2.70 -15.01 -4.18
N PRO A 35 2.92 -14.06 -3.25
CA PRO A 35 4.20 -13.91 -2.60
C PRO A 35 4.52 -15.16 -1.77
N LYS A 36 5.81 -15.47 -1.65
CA LYS A 36 6.26 -16.47 -0.68
C LYS A 36 6.18 -15.88 0.73
N ASP A 37 5.80 -16.69 1.70
CA ASP A 37 5.81 -16.30 3.12
C ASP A 37 7.18 -15.73 3.52
N GLY A 38 7.17 -14.55 4.14
CA GLY A 38 8.38 -13.82 4.55
C GLY A 38 9.13 -13.11 3.42
N SER A 39 8.63 -13.09 2.19
CA SER A 39 9.19 -12.28 1.11
C SER A 39 8.87 -10.79 1.28
N SER A 40 9.56 -9.92 0.56
CA SER A 40 9.31 -8.47 0.56
C SER A 40 7.90 -8.08 0.07
N LEU A 41 7.20 -9.00 -0.60
CA LEU A 41 5.83 -8.81 -1.10
C LEU A 41 4.78 -9.52 -0.23
N ASP A 42 5.19 -10.27 0.80
CA ASP A 42 4.28 -10.92 1.74
C ASP A 42 3.47 -9.86 2.50
N GLY A 43 2.15 -9.95 2.42
CA GLY A 43 1.22 -8.99 3.00
C GLY A 43 1.24 -7.59 2.35
N TYR A 44 2.06 -7.36 1.32
CA TYR A 44 2.22 -6.03 0.71
C TYR A 44 0.90 -5.50 0.15
N ARG A 45 0.16 -6.35 -0.57
CA ARG A 45 -1.09 -5.97 -1.24
C ARG A 45 -2.18 -5.67 -0.22
N GLU A 46 -2.27 -6.47 0.82
CA GLU A 46 -3.22 -6.33 1.91
C GLU A 46 -2.96 -5.04 2.69
N GLU A 47 -1.69 -4.75 3.01
CA GLU A 47 -1.29 -3.53 3.72
C GLU A 47 -1.58 -2.28 2.88
N TYR A 48 -1.19 -2.30 1.59
CA TYR A 48 -1.43 -1.18 0.70
C TYR A 48 -2.94 -0.93 0.50
N ALA A 49 -3.72 -1.98 0.26
CA ALA A 49 -5.16 -1.89 0.09
C ALA A 49 -5.84 -1.34 1.35
N LYS A 50 -5.43 -1.81 2.53
CA LYS A 50 -5.93 -1.31 3.81
C LYS A 50 -5.66 0.19 3.98
N LEU A 51 -4.42 0.63 3.75
CA LEU A 51 -4.06 2.05 3.83
C LEU A 51 -4.86 2.90 2.83
N ALA A 52 -5.06 2.40 1.61
CA ALA A 52 -5.84 3.09 0.59
C ALA A 52 -7.30 3.28 1.04
N MET A 53 -7.94 2.24 1.59
CA MET A 53 -9.29 2.33 2.15
C MET A 53 -9.35 3.33 3.31
N GLU A 54 -8.39 3.29 4.23
CA GLU A 54 -8.34 4.24 5.35
C GLU A 54 -8.18 5.70 4.89
N VAL A 55 -7.39 5.96 3.83
CA VAL A 55 -7.26 7.30 3.23
C VAL A 55 -8.56 7.76 2.57
N VAL A 56 -9.26 6.85 1.89
CA VAL A 56 -10.58 7.12 1.30
C VAL A 56 -11.59 7.47 2.38
N GLU A 57 -11.68 6.67 3.45
CA GLU A 57 -12.55 6.96 4.59
C GLU A 57 -12.25 8.32 5.23
N ASP A 58 -10.97 8.68 5.40
CA ASP A 58 -10.59 9.97 5.94
C ASP A 58 -11.01 11.12 5.01
N ALA A 59 -10.89 10.95 3.69
CA ALA A 59 -11.37 11.93 2.72
C ALA A 59 -12.90 12.10 2.75
N HIS A 60 -13.63 11.00 2.92
CA HIS A 60 -15.09 11.02 3.10
C HIS A 60 -15.48 11.78 4.39
N LYS A 61 -14.83 11.47 5.52
CA LYS A 61 -15.02 12.18 6.79
C LYS A 61 -14.76 13.69 6.66
N GLU A 62 -13.69 14.09 5.98
CA GLU A 62 -13.37 15.50 5.72
C GLU A 62 -14.44 16.22 4.87
N LYS A 63 -15.04 15.51 3.91
CA LYS A 63 -16.10 16.06 3.04
C LYS A 63 -17.49 16.02 3.67
N GLY A 64 -17.66 15.34 4.81
CA GLY A 64 -18.96 15.10 5.41
C GLY A 64 -19.84 14.15 4.61
N SER A 65 -19.24 13.31 3.76
CA SER A 65 -19.91 12.22 3.05
C SER A 65 -19.46 10.88 3.63
N HIS A 66 -20.25 9.83 3.45
CA HIS A 66 -19.86 8.47 3.83
C HIS A 66 -19.58 7.65 2.56
N ALA A 67 -18.61 6.73 2.67
CA ALA A 67 -18.26 5.77 1.62
C ALA A 67 -19.26 4.62 1.59
#